data_AF-A0A2G6G528-F1
#
_entry.id   AF-A0A2G6G528-F1
#
_cell.length_a   1.000
_cell.length_b   1.000
_cell.length_c   1.000
_cell.angle_alpha   90.00
_cell.angle_beta   90.00
_cell.angle_gamma   90.00
#
_symmetry.space_group_name_H-M   'P 1'
#
loop_
_entity.id
_entity.type
_entity.pdbx_description
1 polymer ?
#
loop_
_entity_poly.entity_id
_entity_poly.type
_entity_poly.pdbx_seq_one_letter_code
_entity_poly.pdbx_strand_id
1 'polypeptide(L)'
;MPLLIVPLLLLPLLLLLGGCEAQETPLQWQDLSPAEQTYVRRLVILERAKAVALHDRESGAAVLDSLAIAWGDSAAAEARALAPTDPTRSRLLSAYLLRVLEAEKDSLMTAPTARCLAAPIPRPTNPNDMTPNDTIPRQDKPRVSAR
;
A
#
# COMPACT_ATOMS: atom_id res chain seq x y z
N MET A 1 18.34 54.54 -26.35
CA MET A 1 17.83 53.50 -25.44
C MET A 1 16.76 52.73 -26.20
N PRO A 2 17.06 51.49 -26.65
CA PRO A 2 16.62 50.32 -25.86
C PRO A 2 17.56 49.10 -26.00
N LEU A 3 18.06 48.59 -24.89
CA LEU A 3 18.72 47.29 -24.79
C LEU A 3 18.36 46.78 -23.39
N LEU A 4 17.38 45.88 -23.26
CA LEU A 4 17.08 45.06 -22.06
C LEU A 4 15.73 44.31 -22.25
N ILE A 5 15.59 43.44 -23.25
CA ILE A 5 14.41 42.53 -23.37
C ILE A 5 14.85 41.05 -23.57
N VAL A 6 16.15 40.75 -23.52
CA VAL A 6 16.64 39.42 -23.93
C VAL A 6 16.80 38.37 -22.80
N PRO A 7 16.89 38.65 -21.48
CA PRO A 7 17.19 37.57 -20.54
C PRO A 7 15.95 36.77 -20.08
N LEU A 8 14.73 37.23 -20.36
CA LEU A 8 13.53 36.64 -19.74
C LEU A 8 12.97 35.40 -20.46
N LEU A 9 13.41 35.11 -21.68
CA LEU A 9 12.91 33.98 -22.49
C LEU A 9 13.72 32.69 -22.35
N LEU A 10 14.85 32.70 -21.63
CA LEU A 10 15.67 31.50 -21.41
C LEU A 10 15.22 30.65 -20.21
N LEU A 11 14.49 31.24 -19.26
CA LEU A 11 14.00 30.54 -18.06
C LEU A 11 12.97 29.42 -18.35
N PRO A 12 11.97 29.58 -19.25
CA PRO A 12 11.01 28.50 -19.52
C PRO A 12 11.63 27.33 -20.29
N LEU A 13 12.74 27.53 -21.03
CA LEU A 13 13.39 26.46 -21.79
C LEU A 13 14.16 25.49 -20.89
N LEU A 14 14.70 25.98 -19.76
CA LEU A 14 15.38 25.14 -18.76
C LEU A 14 14.40 24.28 -17.92
N LEU A 15 13.14 24.70 -17.79
CA LEU A 15 12.10 23.92 -17.08
C LEU A 15 11.59 22.71 -17.90
N LEU A 16 11.73 22.74 -19.22
CA LEU A 16 11.30 21.64 -20.10
C LEU A 16 12.30 20.46 -20.15
N LEU A 17 13.54 20.66 -19.67
CA LEU A 17 14.59 19.63 -19.65
C LEU A 17 14.65 18.83 -18.34
N GLY A 18 13.84 19.19 -17.32
CA GLY A 18 13.76 18.47 -16.04
C GLY A 18 12.79 17.28 -16.01
N GLY A 19 12.14 16.96 -17.13
CA GLY A 19 11.06 15.98 -17.21
C GLY A 19 11.47 14.56 -17.62
N CYS A 20 12.73 14.16 -17.41
CA CYS A 20 13.04 12.72 -17.36
C CYS A 20 12.62 12.21 -15.97
N GLU A 21 11.31 12.08 -15.74
CA GLU A 21 10.84 11.19 -14.68
C GLU A 21 11.33 9.79 -15.03
N ALA A 22 12.38 9.33 -14.36
CA ALA A 22 12.75 7.94 -14.39
C ALA A 22 11.53 7.16 -13.91
N GLN A 23 10.88 6.43 -14.83
CA GLN A 23 9.65 5.73 -14.54
C GLN A 23 9.93 4.68 -13.46
N GLU A 24 9.55 4.99 -12.23
CA GLU A 24 9.87 4.14 -11.10
C GLU A 24 9.11 2.82 -11.23
N THR A 25 9.85 1.73 -11.32
CA THR A 25 9.26 0.41 -11.46
C THR A 25 8.53 0.05 -10.15
N PRO A 26 7.23 -0.26 -10.19
CA PRO A 26 6.49 -0.67 -9.00
C PRO A 26 7.11 -1.90 -8.37
N LEU A 27 7.35 -1.88 -7.06
CA LEU A 27 7.90 -3.04 -6.37
C LEU A 27 6.96 -4.25 -6.47
N GLN A 28 7.57 -5.41 -6.56
CA GLN A 28 6.95 -6.72 -6.43
C GLN A 28 7.51 -7.44 -5.21
N TRP A 29 6.86 -8.53 -4.79
CA TRP A 29 7.29 -9.30 -3.62
C TRP A 29 8.75 -9.75 -3.72
N GLN A 30 9.19 -10.18 -4.91
CA GLN A 30 10.56 -10.62 -5.16
C GLN A 30 11.61 -9.49 -5.10
N ASP A 31 11.18 -8.23 -5.23
CA ASP A 31 12.07 -7.08 -5.18
C ASP A 31 12.34 -6.62 -3.74
N LEU A 32 11.57 -7.14 -2.77
CA LEU A 32 11.70 -6.81 -1.36
C LEU A 32 12.85 -7.58 -0.71
N SER A 33 13.68 -6.85 0.02
CA SER A 33 14.65 -7.46 0.93
C SER A 33 13.95 -8.29 2.02
N PRO A 34 14.63 -9.26 2.65
CA PRO A 34 14.04 -10.04 3.74
C PRO A 34 13.51 -9.19 4.90
N ALA A 35 14.15 -8.06 5.18
CA ALA A 35 13.73 -7.09 6.19
C ALA A 35 12.39 -6.43 5.80
N GLU A 36 12.29 -5.95 4.57
CA GLU A 36 11.06 -5.34 4.04
C GLU A 36 9.92 -6.35 3.95
N GLN A 37 10.20 -7.60 3.58
CA GLN A 37 9.19 -8.68 3.60
C GLN A 37 8.66 -8.92 5.02
N THR A 38 9.54 -8.89 6.03
CA THR A 38 9.15 -9.03 7.44
C THR A 38 8.31 -7.84 7.89
N TYR A 39 8.71 -6.62 7.51
CA TYR A 39 7.96 -5.40 7.78
C TYR A 39 6.54 -5.46 7.20
N VAL A 40 6.41 -5.79 5.92
CA VAL A 40 5.10 -5.92 5.24
C VAL A 40 4.26 -7.01 5.90
N ARG A 41 4.84 -8.19 6.20
CA ARG A 41 4.11 -9.28 6.90
C ARG A 41 3.54 -8.83 8.24
N ARG A 42 4.33 -8.16 9.07
CA ARG A 42 3.87 -7.68 10.38
C ARG A 42 2.71 -6.70 10.23
N LEU A 43 2.77 -5.77 9.29
CA LEU A 43 1.68 -4.82 9.05
C LEU A 43 0.41 -5.50 8.53
N VAL A 44 0.52 -6.42 7.56
CA VAL A 44 -0.65 -7.16 7.05
C VAL A 44 -1.30 -8.01 8.16
N ILE A 45 -0.51 -8.66 9.01
CA ILE A 45 -1.02 -9.42 10.16
C ILE A 45 -1.77 -8.52 11.14
N LEU A 46 -1.26 -7.31 11.42
CA LEU A 46 -1.95 -6.33 12.27
C LEU A 46 -3.29 -5.90 11.67
N GLU A 47 -3.33 -5.60 10.37
CA GLU A 47 -4.58 -5.20 9.73
C GLU A 47 -5.60 -6.35 9.71
N ARG A 48 -5.16 -7.59 9.49
CA ARG A 48 -6.02 -8.78 9.62
C ARG A 48 -6.53 -8.95 11.05
N ALA A 49 -5.69 -8.78 12.07
CA ALA A 49 -6.09 -8.87 13.47
C ALA A 49 -7.11 -7.77 13.87
N LYS A 50 -6.90 -6.54 13.38
CA LYS A 50 -7.88 -5.45 13.54
C LYS A 50 -9.21 -5.79 12.87
N ALA A 51 -9.19 -6.35 11.67
CA ALA A 51 -10.41 -6.77 10.98
C ALA A 51 -11.16 -7.85 11.75
N VAL A 52 -10.44 -8.82 12.34
CA VAL A 52 -11.04 -9.82 13.25
C VAL A 52 -11.69 -9.10 14.44
N ALA A 53 -11.00 -8.16 15.10
CA ALA A 53 -11.53 -7.41 16.24
C ALA A 53 -12.74 -6.53 15.91
N LEU A 54 -12.84 -6.04 14.68
CA LEU A 54 -14.01 -5.31 14.19
C LEU A 54 -15.23 -6.23 13.98
N HIS A 55 -15.00 -7.49 13.61
CA HIS A 55 -16.07 -8.47 13.37
C HIS A 55 -16.49 -9.22 14.63
N ASP A 56 -15.51 -9.70 15.40
CA ASP A 56 -15.65 -10.37 16.70
C ASP A 56 -14.64 -9.77 17.68
N ARG A 57 -15.16 -8.96 18.60
CA ARG A 57 -14.36 -8.22 19.57
C ARG A 57 -13.57 -9.13 20.51
N GLU A 58 -14.16 -10.23 20.98
CA GLU A 58 -13.51 -11.10 21.97
C GLU A 58 -12.36 -11.87 21.32
N SER A 59 -12.63 -12.54 20.19
CA SER A 59 -11.61 -13.25 19.42
C SER A 59 -10.51 -12.31 18.94
N GLY A 60 -10.87 -11.12 18.45
CA GLY A 60 -9.90 -10.15 17.96
C GLY A 60 -9.05 -9.54 19.07
N ALA A 61 -9.62 -9.28 20.26
CA ALA A 61 -8.85 -8.85 21.42
C ALA A 61 -7.82 -9.92 21.83
N ALA A 62 -8.24 -11.19 21.91
CA ALA A 62 -7.34 -12.29 22.23
C ALA A 62 -6.19 -12.43 21.20
N VAL A 63 -6.48 -12.22 19.92
CA VAL A 63 -5.47 -12.20 18.85
C VAL A 63 -4.51 -11.02 19.04
N LEU A 64 -5.02 -9.80 19.26
CA LEU A 64 -4.19 -8.61 19.43
C LEU A 64 -3.30 -8.71 20.67
N ASP A 65 -3.82 -9.24 21.77
CA ASP A 65 -3.04 -9.52 22.99
C ASP A 65 -1.95 -10.55 22.73
N SER A 66 -2.28 -11.62 21.98
CA SER A 66 -1.29 -12.63 21.58
C SER A 66 -0.18 -12.03 20.72
N LEU A 67 -0.50 -11.12 19.80
CA LEU A 67 0.48 -10.41 18.98
C LEU A 67 1.33 -9.45 19.81
N ALA A 68 0.73 -8.74 20.77
CA ALA A 68 1.45 -7.86 21.68
C ALA A 68 2.46 -8.65 22.53
N ILE A 69 2.07 -9.83 23.04
CA ILE A 69 2.98 -10.73 23.76
C ILE A 69 4.08 -11.27 22.84
N ALA A 70 3.71 -11.72 21.63
CA ALA A 70 4.65 -12.37 20.72
C ALA A 70 5.70 -11.42 20.13
N TRP A 71 5.34 -10.15 19.90
CA TRP A 71 6.27 -9.16 19.34
C TRP A 71 6.91 -8.26 20.40
N GLY A 72 6.32 -8.20 21.60
CA GLY A 72 6.82 -7.43 22.73
C GLY A 72 6.83 -5.92 22.50
N ASP A 73 7.38 -5.20 23.47
CA ASP A 73 7.48 -3.73 23.43
C ASP A 73 8.46 -3.21 22.38
N SER A 74 9.39 -4.07 21.93
CA SER A 74 10.35 -3.74 20.87
C SER A 74 9.74 -3.79 19.46
N ALA A 75 8.53 -4.33 19.29
CA ALA A 75 7.90 -4.52 17.98
C ALA A 75 7.89 -3.26 17.11
N ALA A 76 7.57 -2.10 17.71
CA ALA A 76 7.53 -0.83 17.02
C ALA A 76 8.94 -0.31 16.65
N ALA A 77 9.91 -0.49 17.55
CA ALA A 77 11.31 -0.12 17.30
C ALA A 77 11.94 -1.00 16.22
N GLU A 78 11.69 -2.31 16.27
CA GLU A 78 12.10 -3.27 15.25
C GLU A 78 11.44 -2.98 13.90
N ALA A 79 10.12 -2.76 13.86
CA ALA A 79 9.43 -2.41 12.63
C ALA A 79 10.01 -1.12 12.00
N ARG A 80 10.36 -0.13 12.83
CA ARG A 80 11.03 1.09 12.37
C ARG A 80 12.45 0.82 11.87
N ALA A 81 13.19 -0.08 12.52
CA ALA A 81 14.54 -0.48 12.07
C ALA A 81 14.51 -1.26 10.75
N LEU A 82 13.41 -1.94 10.45
CA LEU A 82 13.20 -2.66 9.18
C LEU A 82 12.69 -1.76 8.05
N ALA A 83 12.23 -0.54 8.35
CA ALA A 83 11.75 0.39 7.35
C ALA A 83 12.92 0.96 6.51
N PRO A 84 12.76 1.14 5.20
CA PRO A 84 13.81 1.72 4.36
C PRO A 84 14.16 3.14 4.80
N THR A 85 15.46 3.43 4.90
CA THR A 85 15.96 4.77 5.20
C THR A 85 16.04 5.66 3.95
N ASP A 86 16.17 5.04 2.77
CA ASP A 86 16.13 5.75 1.49
C ASP A 86 14.70 6.24 1.20
N PRO A 87 14.50 7.55 0.94
CA PRO A 87 13.16 8.12 0.76
C PRO A 87 12.44 7.57 -0.47
N THR A 88 13.17 7.30 -1.56
CA THR A 88 12.59 6.73 -2.78
C THR A 88 12.09 5.32 -2.52
N ARG A 89 12.92 4.48 -1.90
CA ARG A 89 12.57 3.11 -1.53
C ARG A 89 11.41 3.06 -0.54
N SER A 90 11.39 3.97 0.44
CA SER A 90 10.31 4.08 1.42
C SER A 90 8.95 4.41 0.77
N ARG A 91 8.94 5.34 -0.19
CA ARG A 91 7.74 5.65 -0.99
C ARG A 91 7.28 4.43 -1.80
N LEU A 92 8.20 3.75 -2.47
CA LEU A 92 7.88 2.55 -3.27
C LEU A 92 7.34 1.41 -2.40
N LEU A 93 7.92 1.19 -1.22
CA LEU A 93 7.43 0.19 -0.26
C LEU A 93 6.05 0.56 0.29
N SER A 94 5.81 1.83 0.57
CA SER A 94 4.50 2.33 1.01
C SER A 94 3.44 2.13 -0.08
N ALA A 95 3.77 2.44 -1.34
CA ALA A 95 2.88 2.20 -2.48
C ALA A 95 2.61 0.70 -2.69
N TYR A 96 3.61 -0.16 -2.49
CA TYR A 96 3.43 -1.61 -2.50
C TYR A 96 2.48 -2.07 -1.38
N LEU A 97 2.69 -1.62 -0.15
CA LEU A 97 1.84 -1.97 1.00
C LEU A 97 0.38 -1.58 0.77
N LEU A 98 0.13 -0.37 0.25
CA LEU A 98 -1.23 0.07 -0.06
C LEU A 98 -1.92 -0.84 -1.09
N ARG A 99 -1.20 -1.26 -2.14
CA ARG A 99 -1.76 -2.22 -3.11
C ARG A 99 -2.02 -3.59 -2.50
N VAL A 100 -1.15 -4.07 -1.59
CA VAL A 100 -1.40 -5.30 -0.84
C VAL A 100 -2.67 -5.18 0.00
N LEU A 101 -2.84 -4.08 0.73
CA LEU A 101 -4.02 -3.85 1.58
C LEU A 101 -5.30 -3.71 0.76
N GLU A 102 -5.25 -3.09 -0.43
CA GLU A 102 -6.39 -3.06 -1.34
C GLU A 102 -6.75 -4.47 -1.83
N ALA A 103 -5.75 -5.29 -2.19
CA ALA A 103 -5.98 -6.69 -2.56
C ALA A 103 -6.51 -7.55 -1.40
N GLU A 104 -6.22 -7.18 -0.15
CA GLU A 104 -6.76 -7.81 1.05
C GLU A 104 -8.19 -7.35 1.38
N LYS A 105 -8.65 -6.22 0.85
CA LYS A 105 -9.88 -5.55 1.31
C LYS A 105 -11.09 -6.49 1.35
N ASP A 106 -11.31 -7.27 0.31
CA ASP A 106 -12.45 -8.19 0.24
C ASP A 106 -12.32 -9.33 1.27
N SER A 107 -11.10 -9.82 1.50
CA SER A 107 -10.79 -10.81 2.54
C SER A 107 -11.04 -10.26 3.94
N LEU A 108 -10.64 -9.01 4.20
CA LEU A 108 -10.84 -8.33 5.48
C LEU A 108 -12.32 -8.04 5.77
N MET A 109 -13.13 -7.79 4.74
CA MET A 109 -14.53 -7.37 4.88
C MET A 109 -15.51 -8.53 4.98
N THR A 110 -15.26 -9.65 4.31
CA THR A 110 -16.27 -10.72 4.12
C THR A 110 -16.27 -11.79 5.20
N ALA A 111 -15.11 -12.17 5.75
CA ALA A 111 -15.01 -13.18 6.81
C ALA A 111 -13.63 -13.15 7.51
N PRO A 112 -13.30 -12.10 8.27
CA PRO A 112 -12.03 -12.03 8.99
C PRO A 112 -12.04 -13.07 10.12
N THR A 113 -11.32 -14.17 9.92
CA THR A 113 -11.12 -15.20 10.95
C THR A 113 -9.66 -15.24 11.37
N ALA A 114 -9.39 -15.64 12.62
CA ALA A 114 -8.02 -15.80 13.13
C ALA A 114 -7.18 -16.76 12.26
N ARG A 115 -7.81 -17.73 11.60
CA ARG A 115 -7.14 -18.65 10.66
C ARG A 115 -6.52 -17.91 9.46
N CYS A 116 -7.09 -16.77 9.05
CA CYS A 116 -6.58 -15.98 7.93
C CYS A 116 -5.33 -15.16 8.29
N LEU A 117 -4.94 -15.05 9.57
CA LEU A 117 -3.74 -14.32 9.98
C LEU A 117 -2.48 -14.84 9.28
N ALA A 118 -2.37 -16.17 9.13
CA ALA A 118 -1.23 -16.85 8.51
C ALA A 118 -1.40 -17.07 6.99
N ALA A 119 -2.48 -16.59 6.39
CA ALA A 119 -2.69 -16.75 4.95
C ALA A 119 -1.55 -16.09 4.16
N PRO A 120 -1.17 -16.62 2.98
CA PRO A 120 -0.20 -15.98 2.12
C PRO A 120 -0.56 -14.51 1.86
N ILE A 121 0.43 -13.63 1.77
CA ILE A 121 0.20 -12.23 1.38
C ILE A 121 -0.23 -12.22 -0.10
N PRO A 122 -1.34 -11.55 -0.44
CA PRO A 122 -1.78 -11.44 -1.82
C PRO A 122 -0.72 -10.69 -2.62
N ARG A 123 -0.50 -11.15 -3.84
CA ARG A 123 0.40 -10.49 -4.79
C ARG A 123 -0.42 -9.43 -5.50
N PRO A 124 -0.22 -8.13 -5.21
CA PRO A 124 -0.99 -7.10 -5.87
C PRO A 124 -0.65 -7.07 -7.36
N THR A 125 -1.67 -6.90 -8.19
CA THR A 125 -1.47 -6.70 -9.63
C THR A 125 -0.52 -5.53 -9.86
N ASN A 126 0.36 -5.67 -10.85
CA ASN A 126 1.20 -4.56 -11.27
C ASN A 126 0.27 -3.48 -11.84
N PRO A 127 0.34 -2.22 -11.39
CA PRO A 127 -0.46 -1.15 -11.99
C PRO A 127 -0.17 -0.97 -13.49
N ASN A 128 1.01 -1.39 -13.97
CA ASN A 128 1.34 -1.38 -15.39
C ASN A 128 0.68 -2.52 -16.18
N ASP A 129 0.14 -3.54 -15.51
CA ASP A 129 -0.60 -4.65 -16.12
C ASP A 129 -2.11 -4.36 -16.18
N MET A 130 -2.59 -3.28 -15.55
CA MET A 130 -3.98 -2.85 -15.67
C MET A 130 -4.19 -2.24 -17.05
N THR A 131 -5.03 -2.88 -17.85
CA THR A 131 -5.46 -2.30 -19.12
C THR A 131 -6.42 -1.14 -18.83
N PRO A 132 -6.51 -0.10 -19.68
CA PRO A 132 -7.43 1.02 -19.48
C PRO A 132 -8.92 0.61 -19.33
N ASN A 133 -9.25 -0.63 -19.65
CA ASN A 133 -10.60 -1.18 -19.58
C ASN A 133 -10.95 -1.84 -18.23
N ASP A 134 -9.99 -1.98 -17.31
CA ASP A 134 -10.23 -2.58 -15.98
C ASP A 134 -10.86 -1.59 -14.97
N THR A 135 -11.50 -0.53 -15.48
CA THR A 135 -12.25 0.42 -14.66
C THR A 135 -13.42 -0.32 -14.00
N ILE A 136 -13.38 -0.39 -12.67
CA ILE A 136 -14.41 -0.90 -11.76
C ILE A 136 -15.80 -0.77 -12.39
N PRO A 137 -16.54 -1.87 -12.64
CA PRO A 137 -17.88 -1.76 -13.18
C PRO A 137 -18.70 -0.90 -12.23
N ARG A 138 -19.18 0.24 -12.73
CA ARG A 138 -20.21 1.03 -12.04
C ARG A 138 -21.33 0.07 -11.68
N GLN A 139 -21.54 -0.13 -10.38
CA GLN A 139 -22.75 -0.80 -9.91
C GLN A 139 -23.93 0.10 -10.28
N ASP A 140 -24.53 -0.18 -11.43
CA ASP A 140 -25.81 0.39 -11.80
C ASP A 140 -26.85 -0.11 -10.80
N LYS A 141 -27.22 0.79 -9.90
CA LYS A 141 -28.26 0.61 -8.89
C LYS A 141 -29.55 0.17 -9.61
N PRO A 142 -30.15 -0.98 -9.26
CA PRO A 142 -31.40 -1.40 -9.90
C PRO A 142 -32.48 -0.36 -9.61
N ARG A 143 -33.08 0.19 -10.67
CA ARG A 143 -34.30 1.01 -10.55
C ARG A 143 -35.40 0.11 -10.02
N VAL A 144 -35.76 0.32 -8.76
CA VAL A 144 -36.98 -0.22 -8.16
C VAL A 144 -38.15 0.30 -9.00
N SER A 145 -38.76 -0.59 -9.77
CA SER A 145 -40.00 -0.32 -10.49
C SER A 145 -41.13 -0.47 -9.48
N ALA A 146 -41.66 0.66 -9.01
CA ALA A 146 -42.90 0.68 -8.25
C ALA A 146 -44.05 0.29 -9.18
N ARG A 147 -44.77 -0.76 -8.80
CA ARG A 147 -46.14 -1.04 -9.24
C ARG A 147 -47.02 -1.08 -8.01
#